data_AF-A0AA44RJ96-F1
#
_entry.id   AF-A0AA44RJ96-F1
#
_cell.length_a   1.000
_cell.length_b   1.000
_cell.length_c   1.000
_cell.angle_alpha   90.00
_cell.angle_beta   90.00
_cell.angle_gamma   90.00
#
_symmetry.space_group_name_H-M   'P 1'
#
loop_
_entity.id
_entity.type
_entity.pdbx_description
1 polymer ?
#
loop_
_entity_poly.entity_id
_entity_poly.type
_entity_poly.pdbx_seq_one_letter_code
_entity_poly.pdbx_strand_id
1 'polypeptide(L)'
;MLEGLPDKFYEARISCFRNIDNEGRTAIASIHDVKLTIESEYTPFYPPDDLYATHCIEKILAGNNWSQATITFNPETTAFTWE
;
A
#
# COMPACT_ATOMS: atom_id res chain seq x y z
N MET A 1 11.49 10.55 0.10
CA MET A 1 12.00 9.28 -0.45
C MET A 1 11.51 8.21 0.49
N LEU A 2 10.71 7.26 0.03
CA LEU A 2 10.34 6.10 0.86
C LEU A 2 11.59 5.23 0.93
N GLU A 3 12.14 5.02 2.12
CA GLU A 3 13.32 4.17 2.29
C GLU A 3 13.02 2.76 1.74
N GLY A 4 13.96 2.18 0.99
CA GLY A 4 13.77 0.90 0.29
C GLY A 4 13.14 1.02 -1.11
N LEU A 5 12.51 2.14 -1.47
CA LEU A 5 12.04 2.40 -2.83
C LEU A 5 13.19 2.95 -3.70
N PRO A 6 13.46 2.38 -4.89
CA PRO A 6 14.47 2.90 -5.80
C PRO A 6 14.19 4.34 -6.22
N ASP A 7 15.23 5.16 -6.44
CA ASP A 7 15.08 6.56 -6.89
C ASP A 7 14.42 6.69 -8.27
N LYS A 8 14.59 5.67 -9.11
CA LYS A 8 14.01 5.58 -10.45
C LYS A 8 13.12 4.35 -10.53
N PHE A 9 11.83 4.58 -10.69
CA PHE A 9 10.82 3.56 -10.86
C PHE A 9 9.72 4.09 -11.77
N TYR A 10 9.01 3.18 -12.41
CA TYR A 10 7.85 3.51 -13.24
C TYR A 10 6.61 3.71 -12.37
N GLU A 11 6.38 2.79 -11.43
CA GLU A 11 5.22 2.82 -10.54
C GLU A 11 5.49 2.05 -9.24
N ALA A 12 4.97 2.55 -8.13
CA ALA A 12 5.00 1.88 -6.84
C ALA A 12 3.57 1.71 -6.33
N ARG A 13 3.34 0.63 -5.59
CA ARG A 13 2.04 0.25 -5.06
C ARG A 13 2.17 -0.14 -3.60
N ILE A 14 1.26 0.36 -2.79
CA ILE A 14 1.07 -0.07 -1.41
C ILE A 14 -0.35 -0.60 -1.28
N SER A 15 -0.49 -1.89 -1.04
CA SER A 15 -1.78 -2.56 -0.87
C SER A 15 -1.95 -3.01 0.57
N CYS A 16 -3.03 -2.59 1.22
CA CYS A 16 -3.44 -3.03 2.53
C CYS A 16 -4.64 -3.96 2.43
N PHE A 17 -4.61 -5.02 3.23
CA PHE A 17 -5.67 -6.01 3.32
C PHE A 17 -6.14 -6.05 4.76
N ARG A 18 -7.43 -5.78 4.95
CA ARG A 18 -8.07 -5.75 6.25
C ARG A 18 -8.84 -7.05 6.48
N ASN A 19 -8.47 -7.75 7.54
CA ASN A 19 -9.19 -8.93 8.01
C ASN A 19 -9.77 -8.64 9.39
N ILE A 20 -11.05 -8.95 9.57
CA ILE A 20 -11.74 -8.85 10.86
C ILE A 20 -12.10 -10.27 11.27
N ASP A 21 -11.60 -10.71 12.41
CA ASP A 21 -11.94 -12.04 12.92
C ASP A 21 -13.34 -12.06 13.57
N ASN A 22 -13.78 -13.26 13.98
CA ASN A 22 -15.08 -13.47 14.61
C ASN A 22 -15.23 -12.78 15.99
N GLU A 23 -14.14 -12.30 16.59
CA GLU A 23 -14.13 -11.53 17.83
C GLU A 23 -14.13 -10.01 17.57
N GLY A 24 -14.15 -9.59 16.31
CA GLY A 24 -14.11 -8.19 15.90
C GLY A 24 -12.71 -7.57 15.94
N ARG A 25 -11.65 -8.38 16.14
CA ARG A 25 -10.27 -7.90 16.07
C ARG A 25 -9.87 -7.66 14.63
N THR A 26 -9.25 -6.52 14.36
CA THR A 26 -8.76 -6.16 13.04
C THR A 26 -7.28 -6.49 12.92
N ALA A 27 -6.91 -7.22 11.88
CA ALA A 27 -5.54 -7.42 11.45
C ALA A 27 -5.36 -6.78 10.06
N ILE A 28 -4.31 -5.98 9.90
CA ILE A 28 -3.95 -5.42 8.60
C ILE A 28 -2.65 -6.04 8.13
N ALA A 29 -2.66 -6.54 6.89
CA ALA A 29 -1.46 -6.92 6.17
C ALA A 29 -1.18 -5.87 5.09
N SER A 30 0.09 -5.53 4.87
CA SER A 30 0.50 -4.61 3.82
C SER A 30 1.49 -5.27 2.86
N ILE A 31 1.38 -4.94 1.58
CA ILE A 31 2.30 -5.33 0.53
C ILE A 31 2.82 -4.07 -0.13
N HIS A 32 4.13 -4.00 -0.30
CA HIS A 32 4.85 -2.88 -0.89
C HIS A 32 5.57 -3.38 -2.14
N ASP A 33 5.10 -2.96 -3.31
CA ASP A 33 5.62 -3.43 -4.58
C ASP A 33 6.05 -2.27 -5.48
N VAL A 34 7.11 -2.49 -6.26
CA VAL A 34 7.61 -1.53 -7.23
C VAL A 34 7.82 -2.18 -8.59
N LYS A 35 7.49 -1.41 -9.62
CA LYS A 35 7.70 -1.71 -11.02
C LYS A 35 8.72 -0.70 -11.57
N LEU A 36 9.84 -1.20 -12.10
CA LEU A 36 10.97 -0.35 -12.52
C LEU A 36 10.79 0.24 -13.92
N THR A 37 10.13 -0.49 -14.82
CA THR A 37 9.80 -0.04 -16.17
C THR A 37 8.37 -0.42 -16.51
N ILE A 38 7.79 0.14 -17.58
CA ILE A 38 6.42 -0.20 -18.01
C ILE A 38 6.24 -1.70 -18.34
N GLU A 39 7.33 -2.39 -18.72
CA GLU A 39 7.32 -3.81 -19.11
C GLU A 39 7.70 -4.76 -17.97
N SER A 40 8.27 -4.25 -16.87
CA SER A 40 8.71 -5.12 -15.77
C SER A 40 7.54 -5.61 -14.92
N GLU A 41 7.72 -6.76 -14.28
CA GLU A 41 6.83 -7.23 -13.21
C GLU A 41 6.96 -6.36 -11.95
N TYR A 42 5.98 -6.48 -11.06
CA TYR A 42 6.09 -5.93 -9.71
C TYR A 42 7.04 -6.78 -8.88
N THR A 43 7.89 -6.09 -8.13
CA THR A 43 8.84 -6.71 -7.19
C THR A 43 8.67 -6.07 -5.81
N PRO A 44 8.80 -6.85 -4.72
CA PRO A 44 8.62 -6.31 -3.39
C PRO A 44 9.75 -5.35 -3.03
N PHE A 45 9.42 -4.26 -2.34
CA PHE A 45 10.37 -3.42 -1.62
C PHE A 45 9.96 -3.35 -0.15
N TYR A 46 10.93 -3.21 0.75
CA TYR A 46 10.66 -3.28 2.18
C TYR A 46 11.00 -1.94 2.82
N PRO A 47 10.01 -1.09 3.13
CA PRO A 47 10.27 0.10 3.91
C PRO A 47 10.68 -0.30 5.33
N PRO A 48 11.57 0.46 5.98
CA PRO A 48 11.95 0.23 7.37
C PRO A 48 10.83 0.53 8.37
N ASP A 49 9.81 1.28 7.94
CA ASP A 49 8.56 1.51 8.66
C ASP A 49 7.37 1.28 7.70
N ASP A 50 6.76 0.10 7.79
CA ASP A 50 5.56 -0.31 7.07
C ASP A 50 4.25 0.11 7.78
N LEU A 51 4.35 0.57 9.03
CA LEU A 51 3.21 0.97 9.85
C LEU A 51 2.63 2.30 9.36
N TYR A 52 3.46 3.19 8.81
CA TYR A 52 2.99 4.52 8.41
C TYR A 52 1.92 4.49 7.31
N ALA A 53 2.12 3.69 6.26
CA ALA A 53 1.15 3.59 5.18
C ALA A 53 -0.14 2.89 5.64
N THR A 54 0.01 1.87 6.47
CA THR A 54 -1.09 1.12 7.09
C THR A 54 -1.97 2.04 7.94
N HIS A 55 -1.38 2.78 8.88
CA HIS A 55 -2.11 3.73 9.73
C HIS A 55 -2.76 4.87 8.94
N CYS A 56 -2.15 5.32 7.84
CA CYS A 56 -2.72 6.35 6.99
C CYS A 56 -4.02 5.86 6.34
N ILE A 57 -4.00 4.65 5.79
CA ILE A 57 -5.17 4.03 5.16
C ILE A 57 -6.27 3.78 6.18
N GLU A 58 -5.95 3.27 7.38
CA GLU A 58 -6.93 3.09 8.45
C GLU A 58 -7.61 4.39 8.86
N LYS A 59 -6.86 5.51 8.89
CA LYS A 59 -7.43 6.84 9.16
C LYS A 59 -8.32 7.35 8.03
N ILE A 60 -7.91 7.19 6.77
CA ILE A 60 -8.67 7.64 5.60
C ILE A 60 -9.99 6.88 5.50
N LEU A 61 -9.96 5.56 5.74
CA LEU A 61 -11.11 4.68 5.62
C LEU A 61 -11.83 4.45 6.95
N ALA A 62 -11.55 5.27 7.97
CA ALA A 62 -12.21 5.17 9.27
C ALA A 62 -13.74 5.23 9.13
N GLY A 63 -14.44 4.26 9.72
CA GLY A 63 -15.90 4.14 9.64
C GLY A 63 -16.44 3.56 8.33
N ASN A 64 -15.59 3.28 7.34
CA ASN A 64 -15.99 2.57 6.12
C ASN A 64 -15.77 1.06 6.30
N ASN A 65 -16.63 0.26 5.66
CA ASN A 65 -16.41 -1.17 5.56
C ASN A 65 -15.59 -1.45 4.31
N TRP A 66 -14.31 -1.77 4.49
CA TRP A 66 -13.39 -2.11 3.42
C TRP A 66 -12.59 -3.36 3.81
N SER A 67 -12.14 -4.08 2.79
CA SER A 67 -11.35 -5.29 2.84
C SER A 67 -10.00 -5.13 2.14
N GLN A 68 -9.93 -4.26 1.12
CA GLN A 68 -8.68 -3.95 0.43
C GLN A 68 -8.59 -2.45 0.11
N ALA A 69 -7.40 -1.88 0.28
CA ALA A 69 -7.10 -0.51 -0.09
C ALA A 69 -5.73 -0.45 -0.78
N THR A 70 -5.61 0.31 -1.85
CA THR A 70 -4.38 0.40 -2.63
C THR A 70 -4.06 1.84 -2.97
N ILE A 71 -2.83 2.25 -2.68
CA ILE A 71 -2.23 3.48 -3.17
C ILE A 71 -1.27 3.10 -4.30
N THR A 72 -1.49 3.67 -5.48
CA THR A 72 -0.60 3.53 -6.64
C THR A 72 -0.02 4.89 -6.97
N PHE A 73 1.30 4.99 -7.09
CA PHE A 73 1.95 6.28 -7.32
C PHE A 73 3.22 6.17 -8.14
N ASN A 74 3.57 7.28 -8.78
CA ASN A 74 4.85 7.52 -9.41
C ASN A 74 5.26 8.99 -9.16
N PRO A 75 6.38 9.49 -9.69
CA PRO A 75 6.79 10.87 -9.47
C PRO A 75 5.80 11.94 -9.96
N GLU A 76 4.86 11.59 -10.85
CA GLU A 76 3.94 12.53 -11.50
C GLU A 76 2.51 12.44 -10.96
N THR A 77 2.09 11.26 -10.51
CA THR A 77 0.70 10.93 -10.21
C THR A 77 0.57 10.06 -8.98
N THR A 78 -0.59 10.16 -8.34
CA THR A 78 -0.97 9.31 -7.21
C THR A 78 -2.46 9.02 -7.31
N ALA A 79 -2.82 7.77 -7.12
CA ALA A 79 -4.20 7.28 -7.11
C ALA A 79 -4.43 6.43 -5.86
N PHE A 80 -5.65 6.51 -5.33
CA PHE A 80 -6.09 5.72 -4.19
C PHE A 80 -7.40 5.03 -4.53
N THR A 81 -7.47 3.72 -4.30
CA THR A 81 -8.66 2.90 -4.54
C THR A 81 -8.90 1.98 -3.35
N TRP A 82 -10.16 1.62 -3.10
CA TRP A 82 -10.54 0.68 -2.04
C TRP A 82 -11.81 -0.08 -2.40
N GLU A 83 -11.97 -1.25 -1.78
CA GLU A 83 -13.13 -2.16 -1.86
C GLU A 83 -13.57 -2.61 -0.47
#